data_AF-A0A5E7V4F7-F1
#
_entry.id   AF-A0A5E7V4F7-F1
#
_cell.length_a   1.000
_cell.length_b   1.000
_cell.length_c   1.000
_cell.angle_alpha   90.00
_cell.angle_beta   90.00
_cell.angle_gamma   90.00
#
_symmetry.space_group_name_H-M   'P 1'
#
loop_
_entity.id
_entity.type
_entity.pdbx_description
1 polymer ?
#
loop_
_entity_poly.entity_id
_entity_poly.type
_entity_poly.pdbx_seq_one_letter_code
_entity_poly.pdbx_strand_id
1 'polypeptide(L)'
;MASMIEVTQDVVYELSGKKVTIPAASIVQSSSERLEAQKFKGDGETYASLFTGTTQAGAVVWRVTADYGFTTPSVDGIELVECPEGIEIIQSLAVEIVQVDYEDDEC
;
A
#
# COMPACT_ATOMS: atom_id res chain seq x y z
N MET A 1 19.67 -5.36 -3.90
CA MET A 1 18.36 -4.94 -4.43
C MET A 1 17.21 -5.67 -3.75
N ALA A 2 16.43 -4.96 -2.93
CA ALA A 2 15.10 -5.37 -2.54
C ALA A 2 14.07 -4.45 -3.19
N SER A 3 12.85 -4.94 -3.35
CA SER A 3 11.74 -4.14 -3.86
C SER A 3 10.83 -3.76 -2.71
N MET A 4 10.47 -2.48 -2.61
CA MET A 4 9.57 -1.94 -1.61
C MET A 4 8.41 -1.19 -2.30
N ILE A 5 7.22 -1.26 -1.71
CA ILE A 5 6.10 -0.41 -2.13
C ILE A 5 6.24 0.95 -1.44
N GLU A 6 6.34 2.00 -2.23
CA GLU A 6 6.32 3.39 -1.77
C GLU A 6 4.96 4.02 -2.05
N VAL A 7 4.44 4.80 -1.09
CA VAL A 7 3.23 5.60 -1.27
C VAL A 7 3.61 6.91 -1.97
N THR A 8 3.09 7.14 -3.17
CA THR A 8 3.53 8.25 -4.03
C THR A 8 2.58 9.42 -4.06
N GLN A 9 1.40 9.28 -3.44
CA GLN A 9 0.38 10.33 -3.41
C GLN A 9 -0.34 10.40 -2.07
N ASP A 10 -0.67 11.64 -1.67
CA ASP A 10 -1.54 11.91 -0.54
C ASP A 10 -2.95 11.33 -0.76
N VAL A 11 -3.60 10.94 0.33
CA VAL A 11 -5.00 10.53 0.33
C VAL A 11 -5.85 11.71 0.74
N VAL A 12 -6.88 12.02 -0.04
CA VAL A 12 -7.85 13.08 0.30
C VAL A 12 -9.19 12.44 0.60
N TYR A 13 -9.74 12.77 1.76
CA TYR A 13 -11.03 12.29 2.19
C TYR A 13 -11.91 13.43 2.69
N GLU A 14 -13.22 13.22 2.69
CA GLU A 14 -14.18 14.09 3.34
C GLU A 14 -14.64 13.48 4.65
N LEU A 15 -14.69 14.30 5.70
CA LEU A 15 -15.31 13.96 6.97
C LEU A 15 -16.24 15.09 7.38
N SER A 16 -17.53 14.77 7.51
CA SER A 16 -18.56 15.75 7.89
C SER A 16 -18.56 17.01 6.98
N GLY A 17 -18.43 16.84 5.67
CA GLY A 17 -18.41 17.94 4.70
C GLY A 17 -17.10 18.74 4.63
N LYS A 18 -16.04 18.29 5.31
CA LYS A 18 -14.71 18.92 5.26
C LYS A 18 -13.70 17.99 4.61
N LYS A 19 -12.98 18.53 3.64
CA LYS A 19 -11.84 17.84 3.03
C LYS A 19 -10.63 17.85 3.97
N VAL A 20 -10.05 16.69 4.15
CA VAL A 20 -8.86 16.46 4.96
C VAL A 20 -7.88 15.62 4.14
N THR A 21 -6.60 15.88 4.32
CA THR A 21 -5.52 15.20 3.62
C THR A 21 -4.72 14.35 4.58
N ILE A 22 -4.50 13.09 4.23
CA ILE A 22 -3.52 12.21 4.86
C ILE A 22 -2.26 12.29 3.99
N PRO A 23 -1.15 12.84 4.50
CA PRO A 23 0.10 12.89 3.75
C PRO A 23 0.58 11.47 3.41
N ALA A 24 1.08 11.25 2.19
CA ALA A 24 1.65 9.98 1.75
C ALA A 24 2.67 9.43 2.74
N ALA A 25 3.56 10.31 3.22
CA ALA A 25 4.61 9.98 4.19
C ALA A 25 4.09 9.59 5.59
N SER A 26 2.82 9.85 5.89
CA SER A 26 2.17 9.43 7.15
C SER A 26 1.44 8.08 7.03
N ILE A 27 1.36 7.51 5.83
CA ILE A 27 0.73 6.21 5.59
C ILE A 27 1.80 5.14 5.80
N VAL A 28 1.58 4.28 6.79
CA VAL A 28 2.56 3.27 7.20
C VAL A 28 2.16 1.88 6.71
N GLN A 29 3.14 1.10 6.27
CA GLN A 29 2.95 -0.31 5.99
C GLN A 29 2.95 -1.09 7.32
N SER A 30 1.82 -1.70 7.67
CA SER A 30 1.62 -2.36 8.97
C SER A 30 1.98 -3.84 8.94
N SER A 31 1.51 -4.57 7.93
CA SER A 31 1.72 -6.02 7.80
C SER A 31 1.84 -6.41 6.35
N SER A 32 2.64 -7.45 6.06
CA SER A 32 2.78 -8.01 4.72
C SER A 32 2.62 -9.51 4.80
N GLU A 33 1.71 -10.06 4.00
CA GLU A 33 1.47 -11.49 3.90
C GLU A 33 1.78 -11.96 2.48
N ARG A 34 2.50 -13.08 2.36
CA ARG A 34 2.70 -13.73 1.07
C ARG A 34 1.42 -14.47 0.70
N LEU A 35 0.82 -14.10 -0.43
CA LEU A 35 -0.32 -14.84 -0.94
C LEU A 35 0.21 -16.13 -1.57
N GLU A 36 -0.26 -17.29 -1.10
CA GLU A 36 0.07 -18.55 -1.76
C GLU A 36 -0.38 -18.47 -3.21
N ALA A 37 0.56 -18.71 -4.13
CA ALA A 37 0.34 -18.59 -5.57
C ALA A 37 -0.99 -19.29 -5.94
N GLN A 38 -1.91 -18.54 -6.58
CA GLN A 38 -2.94 -19.18 -7.36
C GLN A 38 -2.22 -20.14 -8.31
N LYS A 39 -2.55 -21.44 -8.23
CA LYS A 39 -1.95 -22.57 -8.97
C LYS A 39 -1.76 -22.39 -10.49
N PHE A 40 -2.13 -21.26 -11.06
CA PHE A 40 -2.13 -20.92 -12.48
C PHE A 40 -1.27 -19.72 -12.89
N LYS A 41 -0.72 -18.91 -11.96
CA LYS A 41 0.32 -17.91 -12.29
C LYS A 41 1.66 -18.45 -11.78
N GLY A 42 2.54 -18.86 -12.70
CA GLY A 42 3.80 -19.53 -12.36
C GLY A 42 4.72 -18.68 -11.49
N ASP A 43 5.48 -19.32 -10.62
CA ASP A 43 6.67 -18.90 -9.82
C ASP A 43 6.79 -17.44 -9.30
N GLY A 44 5.76 -16.61 -9.42
CA GLY A 44 5.73 -15.23 -8.96
C GLY A 44 5.37 -15.17 -7.50
N GLU A 45 6.21 -14.50 -6.71
CA GLU A 45 5.89 -14.23 -5.31
C GLU A 45 4.94 -13.02 -5.26
N THR A 46 3.63 -13.30 -5.19
CA THR A 46 2.61 -12.27 -4.96
C THR A 46 2.48 -12.01 -3.46
N TYR A 47 2.51 -10.74 -3.06
CA TYR A 47 2.36 -10.31 -1.68
C TYR A 47 1.19 -9.35 -1.53
N ALA A 48 0.49 -9.45 -0.41
CA ALA A 48 -0.49 -8.47 0.04
C ALA A 48 0.10 -7.69 1.22
N SER A 49 0.24 -6.37 1.06
CA SER A 49 0.71 -5.46 2.10
C SER A 49 -0.42 -4.55 2.56
N LEU A 50 -0.57 -4.38 3.87
CA LEU A 50 -1.54 -3.47 4.47
C LEU A 50 -0.90 -2.12 4.74
N PHE A 51 -1.53 -1.07 4.21
CA PHE A 51 -1.17 0.33 4.42
C PHE A 51 -2.22 0.99 5.30
N THR A 52 -1.78 1.69 6.34
CA THR A 52 -2.66 2.31 7.33
C THR A 52 -2.43 3.81 7.36
N GLY A 53 -3.48 4.56 7.09
CA GLY A 53 -3.54 6.01 7.29
C GLY A 53 -4.36 6.33 8.55
N THR A 54 -3.76 7.05 9.50
CA THR A 54 -4.48 7.48 10.70
C THR A 54 -5.31 8.74 10.39
N THR A 55 -6.60 8.71 10.69
CA THR A 55 -7.50 9.87 10.57
C THR A 55 -8.10 10.23 11.92
N GLN A 56 -8.80 11.37 11.97
CA GLN A 56 -9.53 11.80 13.17
C GLN A 56 -10.71 10.88 13.54
N ALA A 57 -11.27 10.13 12.58
CA ALA A 57 -12.40 9.22 12.81
C ALA A 57 -11.98 7.76 13.04
N GLY A 58 -10.71 7.43 12.80
CA GLY A 58 -10.18 6.07 12.92
C GLY A 58 -9.08 5.77 11.91
N ALA A 59 -8.60 4.53 11.91
CA ALA A 59 -7.67 4.06 10.89
C ALA A 59 -8.40 3.79 9.57
N VAL A 60 -7.78 4.19 8.46
CA VAL A 60 -8.17 3.76 7.12
C VAL A 60 -7.10 2.79 6.64
N VAL A 61 -7.51 1.60 6.19
CA VAL A 61 -6.60 0.51 5.83
C VAL A 61 -6.83 0.10 4.38
N TRP A 62 -5.74 0.10 3.62
CA TRP A 62 -5.71 -0.41 2.25
C TRP A 62 -4.89 -1.69 2.18
N ARG A 63 -5.33 -2.65 1.37
CA ARG A 63 -4.54 -3.80 0.95
C ARG A 63 -4.00 -3.53 -0.45
N VAL A 64 -2.69 -3.51 -0.57
CA VAL A 64 -1.97 -3.42 -1.83
C VAL A 64 -1.46 -4.81 -2.17
N THR A 65 -1.90 -5.36 -3.29
CA THR A 65 -1.38 -6.62 -3.83
C THR A 65 -0.32 -6.28 -4.87
N ALA A 66 0.88 -6.82 -4.71
CA ALA A 66 1.99 -6.64 -5.64
C ALA A 66 2.59 -8.00 -6.03
N ASP A 67 2.91 -8.13 -7.31
CA ASP A 67 3.72 -9.22 -7.85
C ASP A 67 5.16 -8.77 -7.92
N TYR A 68 6.04 -9.46 -7.20
CA TYR A 68 7.49 -9.23 -7.27
C TYR A 68 8.19 -10.28 -8.14
N GLY A 69 7.47 -10.85 -9.11
CA GLY A 69 7.99 -11.88 -10.00
C GLY A 69 9.24 -11.44 -10.77
N PHE A 70 10.01 -12.44 -11.21
CA PHE A 70 11.40 -12.35 -11.66
C PHE A 70 11.76 -11.32 -12.76
N THR A 71 10.80 -10.74 -13.49
CA THR A 71 11.13 -9.88 -14.65
C THR A 71 10.74 -8.42 -14.47
N THR A 72 9.55 -8.14 -13.93
CA THR A 72 9.10 -6.76 -13.68
C THR A 72 8.16 -6.74 -12.48
N PRO A 73 8.55 -6.16 -11.34
CA PRO A 73 7.63 -6.01 -10.23
C PRO A 73 6.48 -5.09 -10.62
N SER A 74 5.26 -5.44 -10.22
CA SER A 74 4.06 -4.65 -10.54
C SER A 74 3.03 -4.70 -9.42
N VAL A 75 2.28 -3.60 -9.26
CA VAL A 75 1.12 -3.55 -8.36
C VAL A 75 -0.08 -4.15 -9.09
N ASP A 76 -0.61 -5.25 -8.58
CA ASP A 76 -1.77 -5.97 -9.16
C ASP A 76 -3.09 -5.29 -8.75
N GLY A 77 -3.16 -4.69 -7.54
CA GLY A 77 -4.33 -3.93 -7.13
C GLY A 77 -4.21 -3.24 -5.77
N ILE A 78 -5.12 -2.29 -5.53
CA ILE A 78 -5.30 -1.58 -4.27
C ILE A 78 -6.77 -1.69 -3.86
N GLU A 79 -7.03 -2.26 -2.68
CA GLU A 79 -8.38 -2.44 -2.13
C GLU A 79 -8.50 -1.70 -0.79
N LEU A 80 -9.59 -0.98 -0.58
CA LEU A 80 -9.93 -0.40 0.72
C LEU A 80 -10.55 -1.49 1.61
N VAL A 81 -9.85 -1.88 2.67
CA VAL A 81 -10.24 -2.99 3.57
C VAL A 81 -11.01 -2.47 4.78
N GLU A 82 -10.54 -1.36 5.36
CA GLU A 82 -11.16 -0.75 6.52
C GLU A 82 -11.29 0.75 6.31
N CYS A 83 -12.49 1.28 6.53
CA CYS A 83 -12.77 2.70 6.46
C CYS A 83 -13.79 3.05 7.55
N PRO A 84 -13.50 4.03 8.44
CA PRO A 84 -14.46 4.48 9.43
C PRO A 84 -15.71 5.04 8.75
N GLU A 85 -16.86 4.89 9.42
CA GLU A 85 -18.10 5.50 8.96
C GLU A 85 -17.99 7.03 8.89
N GLY A 86 -18.59 7.62 7.87
CA GLY A 86 -18.58 9.08 7.66
C GLY A 86 -17.32 9.62 6.98
N ILE A 87 -16.38 8.75 6.58
CA ILE A 87 -15.29 9.09 5.67
C ILE A 87 -15.69 8.75 4.24
N GLU A 88 -15.58 9.73 3.34
CA GLU A 88 -15.69 9.53 1.90
C GLU A 88 -14.31 9.76 1.25
N ILE A 89 -13.74 8.73 0.62
CA ILE A 89 -12.45 8.84 -0.06
C ILE A 89 -12.66 9.53 -1.42
N ILE A 90 -12.13 10.73 -1.57
CA ILE A 90 -12.18 11.50 -2.82
C ILE A 90 -10.98 11.16 -3.69
N GLN A 91 -9.80 11.02 -3.08
CA GLN A 91 -8.56 10.62 -3.72
C GLN A 91 -7.95 9.47 -2.91
N SER A 92 -7.93 8.29 -3.53
CA SER A 92 -7.43 7.06 -2.90
C SER A 92 -5.91 6.98 -2.90
N LEU A 93 -5.40 5.94 -2.23
CA LEU A 93 -3.99 5.59 -2.14
C LEU A 93 -3.42 5.33 -3.55
N ALA A 94 -2.27 5.91 -3.84
CA ALA A 94 -1.44 5.55 -4.99
C ALA A 94 -0.08 5.05 -4.50
N VAL A 95 0.41 3.99 -5.13
CA VAL A 95 1.67 3.36 -4.75
C VAL A 95 2.48 2.95 -5.98
N GLU A 96 3.79 2.87 -5.81
CA GLU A 96 4.73 2.38 -6.82
C GLU A 96 5.73 1.41 -6.19
N ILE A 97 6.30 0.51 -6.99
CA ILE A 97 7.36 -0.39 -6.52
C ILE A 97 8.70 0.24 -6.85
N VAL A 98 9.45 0.58 -5.81
CA VAL A 98 10.79 1.13 -5.90
C VAL A 98 11.82 0.06 -5.58
N GLN A 99 12.90 0.03 -6.35
CA GLN A 99 14.05 -0.83 -6.07
C GLN A 99 14.99 -0.09 -5.15
N VAL A 100 15.17 -0.61 -3.94
CA VAL A 100 16.15 -0.10 -2.99
C VAL A 100 17.39 -1.00 -3.03
N ASP A 101 18.54 -0.39 -3.29
CA ASP A 101 19.80 -1.06 -3.03
C ASP A 101 20.13 -0.85 -1.57
N TYR A 102 20.06 -1.92 -0.78
CA TYR A 102 20.72 -1.92 0.51
C TYR A 102 22.22 -1.95 0.19
N GLU A 103 22.87 -0.79 0.22
CA GLU A 103 24.31 -0.78 0.42
C GLU A 103 24.53 -1.51 1.75
N ASP A 104 25.14 -2.69 1.67
CA ASP A 104 25.58 -3.46 2.83
C ASP A 104 26.55 -2.53 3.58
N ASP A 105 26.05 -1.82 4.59
CA ASP A 105 26.88 -1.04 5.50
C ASP A 105 27.69 -2.07 6.27
N GLU A 106 28.85 -2.42 5.71
CA GLU A 106 29.85 -3.30 6.32
C GLU A 106 30.23 -2.70 7.67
N CYS A 107 29.54 -3.11 8.74
CA CYS A 107 29.86 -2.82 10.13
C CYS A 107 30.83 -3.84 10.71
#